data_AF-A0A3N5MUQ0-F1
#
_entry.id   AF-A0A3N5MUQ0-F1
#
_cell.length_a   1.000
_cell.length_b   1.000
_cell.length_c   1.000
_cell.angle_alpha   90.00
_cell.angle_beta   90.00
_cell.angle_gamma   90.00
#
_symmetry.space_group_name_H-M   'P 1'
#
loop_
_entity.id
_entity.type
_entity.pdbx_description
1 polymer ?
#
loop_
_entity_poly.entity_id
_entity_poly.type
_entity_poly.pdbx_seq_one_letter_code
_entity_poly.pdbx_strand_id
1 'polypeptide(L)'
;MRVAGPVAFGALFLLCTLPAQALTISNIDSKPHKLTVIAGGSSNELTVEPEKQVDAACSSGCKVKLENGDEYELKGGETVSIEDGVLFVDHSPDADVKDIPDIDPDAPPPEESAE
;
A
#
# COMPACT_ATOMS: atom_id res chain seq x y z
N MET A 1 -6.49 52.11 34.88
CA MET A 1 -6.80 50.70 35.17
C MET A 1 -8.14 50.34 34.54
N ARG A 2 -8.13 49.54 33.47
CA ARG A 2 -9.12 48.50 33.10
C ARG A 2 -8.90 48.07 31.65
N VAL A 3 -8.48 46.82 31.50
CA VAL A 3 -8.23 46.07 30.26
C VAL A 3 -9.57 45.48 29.82
N ALA A 4 -9.90 45.49 28.53
CA ALA A 4 -10.92 44.60 27.95
C ALA A 4 -10.74 44.52 26.43
N GLY A 5 -10.03 43.49 25.96
CA GLY A 5 -10.04 43.06 24.56
C GLY A 5 -10.90 41.80 24.40
N PRO A 6 -11.72 41.67 23.34
CA PRO A 6 -12.45 40.44 23.11
C PRO A 6 -11.62 39.45 22.26
N VAL A 7 -11.21 38.38 22.94
CA VAL A 7 -11.30 36.95 22.59
C VAL A 7 -11.27 36.57 21.09
N ALA A 8 -10.17 35.91 20.73
CA ALA A 8 -10.01 35.13 19.51
C ALA A 8 -10.95 33.92 19.47
N PHE A 9 -11.61 33.68 18.34
CA PHE A 9 -12.25 32.40 17.99
C PHE A 9 -11.49 31.79 16.81
N GLY A 10 -10.37 31.13 17.11
CA GLY A 10 -9.66 30.30 16.14
C GLY A 10 -10.36 28.95 16.01
N ALA A 11 -11.12 28.75 14.94
CA ALA A 11 -11.61 27.44 14.57
C ALA A 11 -10.45 26.63 13.95
N LEU A 12 -9.72 25.91 14.80
CA LEU A 12 -8.70 24.95 14.37
C LEU A 12 -9.41 23.70 13.84
N PHE A 13 -9.69 23.67 12.53
CA PHE A 13 -10.10 22.46 11.83
C PHE A 13 -8.95 21.46 11.82
N LEU A 14 -8.99 20.48 12.73
CA LEU A 14 -8.10 19.34 12.73
C LEU A 14 -8.55 18.39 11.60
N LEU A 15 -7.94 18.50 10.42
CA LEU A 15 -8.10 17.50 9.35
C LEU A 15 -7.41 16.21 9.79
N CYS A 16 -8.18 15.23 10.26
CA CYS A 16 -7.70 13.87 10.44
C CYS A 16 -7.37 13.28 9.06
N THR A 17 -6.10 13.26 8.69
CA THR A 17 -5.60 12.48 7.55
C THR A 17 -5.54 11.02 8.00
N LEU A 18 -6.51 10.20 7.59
CA LEU A 18 -6.44 8.75 7.77
C LEU A 18 -5.22 8.22 7.00
N PRO A 19 -4.47 7.25 7.56
CA PRO A 19 -3.39 6.61 6.81
C PRO A 19 -4.03 5.87 5.63
N ALA A 20 -3.78 6.36 4.42
CA ALA A 20 -4.08 5.61 3.22
C ALA A 20 -3.23 4.34 3.27
N GLN A 21 -3.86 3.17 3.19
CA GLN A 21 -3.15 1.91 2.96
C GLN A 21 -2.27 2.14 1.72
N ALA A 22 -0.97 1.93 1.88
CA ALA A 22 0.03 2.26 0.87
C ALA A 22 0.36 1.00 0.06
N LEU A 23 0.41 1.15 -1.26
CA LEU A 23 1.08 0.21 -2.13
C LEU A 23 2.57 0.53 -2.06
N THR A 24 3.38 -0.47 -1.76
CA THR A 24 4.83 -0.29 -1.70
C THR A 24 5.45 -0.81 -2.99
N ILE A 25 6.17 0.05 -3.71
CA ILE A 25 6.76 -0.24 -5.02
C ILE A 25 8.28 -0.17 -4.89
N SER A 26 8.96 -1.29 -5.10
CA SER A 26 10.42 -1.37 -5.16
C SER A 26 10.90 -1.45 -6.61
N ASN A 27 12.03 -0.84 -6.91
CA ASN A 27 12.73 -1.01 -8.17
C ASN A 27 14.03 -1.77 -7.91
N ILE A 28 14.11 -3.00 -8.41
CA ILE A 28 15.31 -3.83 -8.28
C ILE A 28 16.20 -3.75 -9.52
N ASP A 29 15.75 -3.04 -10.56
CA ASP A 29 16.55 -2.75 -11.74
C ASP A 29 17.62 -1.69 -11.45
N SER A 30 18.68 -1.71 -12.27
CA SER A 30 19.75 -0.71 -12.22
C SER A 30 19.38 0.61 -12.95
N LYS A 31 18.12 0.76 -13.37
CA LYS A 31 17.63 1.92 -14.13
C LYS A 31 16.41 2.52 -13.43
N PRO A 32 16.22 3.85 -13.46
CA PRO A 32 15.02 4.46 -12.92
C PRO A 32 13.82 4.07 -13.79
N HIS A 33 12.69 3.77 -13.14
CA HIS A 33 11.45 3.43 -13.82
C HIS A 33 10.36 4.43 -13.52
N LYS A 34 9.67 4.88 -14.57
CA LYS A 34 8.53 5.80 -14.43
C LYS A 34 7.24 5.02 -14.49
N LEU A 35 6.34 5.32 -13.55
CA LEU A 35 5.03 4.68 -13.48
C LEU A 35 3.95 5.68 -13.07
N THR A 36 2.71 5.36 -13.42
CA THR A 36 1.53 6.13 -13.05
C THR A 36 0.63 5.25 -12.20
N VAL A 37 0.35 5.69 -10.98
CA VAL A 37 -0.60 5.03 -10.08
C VAL A 37 -1.93 5.75 -10.19
N ILE A 38 -2.96 5.04 -10.61
CA ILE A 38 -4.33 5.53 -10.71
C ILE A 38 -5.14 4.92 -9.57
N ALA A 39 -5.52 5.72 -8.58
CA ALA A 39 -6.29 5.30 -7.42
C ALA A 39 -7.48 6.25 -7.20
N GLY A 40 -8.70 5.69 -7.02
CA GLY A 40 -9.89 6.48 -6.73
C GLY A 40 -10.21 7.58 -7.76
N GLY A 41 -9.80 7.39 -9.03
CA GLY A 41 -9.96 8.39 -10.10
C GLY A 41 -8.89 9.48 -10.16
N SER A 42 -7.90 9.46 -9.27
CA SER A 42 -6.72 10.34 -9.32
C SER A 42 -5.53 9.57 -9.90
N SER A 43 -4.80 10.20 -10.82
CA SER A 43 -3.54 9.67 -11.35
C SER A 43 -2.35 10.39 -10.75
N ASN A 44 -1.39 9.65 -10.21
CA ASN A 44 -0.15 10.17 -9.68
C ASN A 44 1.04 9.55 -10.42
N GLU A 45 1.92 10.39 -10.97
CA GLU A 45 3.10 9.93 -11.69
C GLU A 45 4.29 9.92 -10.73
N LEU A 46 4.97 8.78 -10.67
CA LEU A 46 6.06 8.50 -9.74
C LEU A 46 7.26 8.00 -10.55
N THR A 47 8.46 8.44 -10.17
CA THR A 47 9.71 7.84 -10.65
C THR A 47 10.33 7.07 -9.50
N VAL A 48 10.61 5.79 -9.71
CA VAL A 48 11.28 4.92 -8.75
C VAL A 48 12.73 4.79 -9.18
N GLU A 49 13.63 5.40 -8.42
CA GLU A 49 15.08 5.33 -8.66
C GLU A 49 15.59 3.88 -8.53
N PRO A 50 16.76 3.53 -9.13
CA PRO A 50 17.36 2.20 -9.02
C PRO A 50 17.57 1.79 -7.56
N GLU A 51 17.26 0.53 -7.25
CA GLU A 51 17.42 -0.06 -5.90
C GLU A 51 16.70 0.77 -4.80
N LYS A 52 15.64 1.49 -5.17
CA LYS A 52 14.82 2.28 -4.24
C LYS A 52 13.40 1.78 -4.18
N GLN A 53 12.77 2.10 -3.07
CA GLN A 53 11.38 1.82 -2.79
C GLN A 53 10.62 3.13 -2.55
N VAL A 54 9.39 3.17 -3.02
CA VAL A 54 8.46 4.29 -2.80
C VAL A 54 7.10 3.77 -2.39
N ASP A 55 6.41 4.54 -1.56
CA ASP A 55 5.03 4.27 -1.18
C ASP A 55 4.08 5.09 -2.05
N ALA A 56 3.04 4.43 -2.55
CA ALA A 56 1.99 5.01 -3.36
C ALA A 56 0.63 4.86 -2.69
N ALA A 57 -0.24 5.86 -2.86
CA ALA A 57 -1.60 5.79 -2.31
C ALA A 57 -2.43 4.76 -3.09
N CYS A 58 -2.82 3.67 -2.43
CA CYS A 58 -3.63 2.60 -3.03
C CYS A 58 -4.41 1.87 -1.94
N SER A 59 -5.57 2.44 -1.55
CA SER A 59 -6.33 1.93 -0.40
C SER A 59 -7.58 1.13 -0.71
N SER A 60 -8.09 1.20 -1.94
CA SER A 60 -9.35 0.56 -2.34
C SER A 60 -9.23 -0.10 -3.72
N GLY A 61 -8.02 -0.54 -4.06
CA GLY A 61 -7.62 -0.89 -5.41
C GLY A 61 -7.10 0.30 -6.21
N CYS A 62 -6.07 0.02 -7.00
CA CYS A 62 -5.46 0.98 -7.91
C CYS A 62 -4.98 0.26 -9.17
N LYS A 63 -4.76 1.05 -10.21
CA LYS A 63 -4.11 0.60 -11.42
C LYS A 63 -2.73 1.22 -11.51
N VAL A 64 -1.70 0.39 -11.70
CA VAL A 64 -0.33 0.84 -11.95
C VAL A 64 -0.06 0.70 -13.43
N LYS A 65 0.32 1.81 -14.07
CA LYS A 65 0.73 1.83 -15.47
C LYS A 65 2.23 2.09 -15.56
N LEU A 66 2.95 1.19 -16.22
CA LEU A 66 4.38 1.33 -16.48
C LEU A 66 4.65 2.19 -17.72
N GLU A 67 5.88 2.69 -17.85
CA GLU A 67 6.33 3.49 -19.00
C GLU A 67 6.28 2.76 -20.35
N ASN A 68 6.36 1.43 -20.33
CA ASN A 68 6.23 0.57 -21.51
C ASN A 68 4.78 0.45 -22.00
N GLY A 69 3.81 0.93 -21.21
CA GLY A 69 2.38 0.90 -21.50
C GLY A 69 1.61 -0.23 -20.80
N ASP A 70 2.29 -1.12 -20.08
CA ASP A 70 1.64 -2.21 -19.35
C ASP A 70 0.84 -1.66 -18.16
N GLU A 71 -0.33 -2.25 -17.93
CA GLU A 71 -1.23 -1.89 -16.83
C GLU A 71 -1.46 -3.09 -15.91
N TYR A 72 -1.31 -2.86 -14.61
CA TYR A 72 -1.49 -3.84 -13.54
C TYR A 72 -2.57 -3.37 -12.59
N GLU A 73 -3.54 -4.23 -12.29
CA GLU A 73 -4.62 -3.92 -11.36
C GLU A 73 -4.30 -4.55 -10.01
N LEU A 74 -4.16 -3.69 -9.01
CA LEU A 74 -3.76 -4.03 -7.64
C LEU A 74 -4.92 -3.71 -6.71
N LYS A 75 -5.00 -4.43 -5.60
CA LYS A 75 -6.05 -4.27 -4.58
C LYS A 75 -5.67 -3.29 -3.48
N GLY A 76 -4.37 -3.05 -3.30
CA GLY A 76 -3.84 -2.10 -2.32
C GLY A 76 -3.33 -2.75 -1.04
N GLY A 77 -2.33 -2.14 -0.42
CA GLY A 77 -1.57 -2.74 0.68
C GLY A 77 -0.59 -3.83 0.24
N GLU A 78 -0.43 -4.03 -1.07
CA GLU A 78 0.51 -4.98 -1.65
C GLU A 78 1.93 -4.43 -1.65
N THR A 79 2.92 -5.33 -1.66
CA THR A 79 4.31 -4.99 -1.96
C THR A 79 4.64 -5.55 -3.33
N VAL A 80 5.14 -4.69 -4.21
CA VAL A 80 5.46 -5.02 -5.59
C VAL A 80 6.88 -4.58 -5.92
N SER A 81 7.52 -5.32 -6.83
CA SER A 81 8.87 -5.03 -7.33
C SER A 81 8.89 -4.90 -8.84
N ILE A 82 9.74 -4.02 -9.36
CA ILE A 82 9.98 -3.83 -10.79
C ILE A 82 11.30 -4.53 -11.13
N GLU A 83 11.21 -5.54 -11.99
CA GLU A 83 12.35 -6.32 -12.51
C GLU A 83 12.26 -6.41 -14.04
N ASP A 84 13.34 -6.05 -14.72
CA ASP A 84 13.44 -5.93 -16.18
C ASP A 84 12.28 -5.11 -16.80
N GLY A 85 11.79 -4.09 -16.08
CA GLY A 85 10.64 -3.28 -16.49
C GLY A 85 9.28 -3.99 -16.44
N VAL A 86 9.17 -5.08 -15.68
CA VAL A 86 7.93 -5.83 -15.42
C VAL A 86 7.61 -5.74 -13.93
N LEU A 87 6.31 -5.64 -13.60
CA LEU A 87 5.87 -5.55 -12.21
C LEU A 87 5.53 -6.95 -11.65
N PHE A 88 6.11 -7.27 -10.49
CA PHE A 88 5.92 -8.50 -9.73
C PHE A 88 5.26 -8.20 -8.39
N VAL A 89 4.33 -9.05 -7.94
CA VAL A 89 3.71 -8.93 -6.62
C VAL A 89 4.47 -9.83 -5.65
N ASP A 90 5.22 -9.23 -4.73
CA ASP A 90 6.00 -9.95 -3.71
C ASP A 90 5.13 -10.39 -2.54
N HIS A 91 4.19 -9.53 -2.14
CA HIS A 91 3.30 -9.79 -1.01
C HIS A 91 1.92 -9.18 -1.29
N SER A 92 0.87 -9.97 -1.06
CA SER A 92 -0.52 -9.50 -1.12
C SER A 92 -1.23 -9.86 0.19
N PRO A 93 -1.84 -8.88 0.90
CA PRO A 93 -2.49 -9.11 2.18
C PRO A 93 -3.70 -10.07 2.10
N ASP A 94 -4.20 -10.33 0.89
CA ASP A 94 -5.27 -11.28 0.63
C ASP A 94 -4.80 -12.73 0.48
N ALA A 95 -3.51 -12.97 0.23
CA ALA A 95 -2.97 -14.31 0.07
C ALA A 95 -2.93 -15.06 1.41
N ASP A 96 -2.72 -14.35 2.51
CA ASP A 96 -2.55 -14.95 3.85
C ASP A 96 -3.86 -15.45 4.47
N VAL A 97 -5.03 -15.04 3.97
CA VAL A 97 -6.32 -15.37 4.58
C VAL A 97 -6.92 -16.69 4.04
N LYS A 98 -6.47 -17.17 2.88
CA LYS A 98 -7.07 -18.37 2.23
C LYS A 98 -6.47 -19.70 2.70
N ASP A 99 -5.36 -19.67 3.43
CA ASP A 99 -4.67 -20.87 3.93
C ASP A 99 -4.71 -21.00 5.45
N ILE A 100 -5.64 -20.32 6.13
CA ILE A 100 -5.98 -20.73 7.50
C ILE A 100 -6.97 -21.89 7.32
N PRO A 101 -6.58 -23.18 7.48
CA PRO A 101 -7.56 -24.22 7.67
C PRO A 101 -8.43 -23.75 8.82
N ASP A 102 -9.76 -23.78 8.66
CA ASP A 102 -10.69 -23.52 9.75
C ASP A 102 -10.16 -24.26 10.98
N ILE A 103 -9.54 -23.53 11.91
CA ILE A 103 -9.14 -24.09 13.20
C ILE A 103 -10.47 -24.33 13.86
N ASP A 104 -10.98 -25.55 13.71
CA ASP A 104 -12.07 -26.06 14.50
C ASP A 104 -11.61 -25.92 15.96
N PRO A 105 -12.21 -25.01 16.75
CA PRO A 105 -11.80 -24.79 18.13
C PRO A 105 -12.05 -26.03 19.01
N ASP A 106 -12.74 -27.04 18.48
CA ASP A 106 -13.02 -28.32 19.13
C ASP A 106 -12.13 -29.47 18.61
N ALA A 107 -11.18 -29.23 17.69
CA ALA A 107 -10.25 -30.27 17.24
C ALA A 107 -9.24 -30.62 18.34
N PRO A 108 -9.16 -31.89 18.80
CA PRO A 108 -8.15 -32.30 19.77
C PRO A 108 -6.75 -32.14 19.17
N PRO A 109 -5.75 -31.73 19.97
CA PRO A 109 -4.38 -31.56 19.48
C PRO A 109 -3.87 -32.89 18.89
N PRO A 110 -3.08 -32.85 17.81
CA PRO A 110 -2.53 -34.07 17.23
C PRO A 110 -1.65 -34.75 18.27
N GLU A 111 -2.03 -35.97 18.65
CA GLU A 111 -1.19 -36.83 19.49
C GLU A 111 0.12 -37.09 18.74
N GLU A 112 1.20 -36.54 19.29
CA GLU A 112 2.58 -36.78 18.90
C GLU A 112 2.85 -38.28 18.91
N SER A 113 2.72 -38.92 17.75
CA SER A 113 3.16 -40.30 17.54
C SER A 113 4.66 -40.26 17.28
N ALA A 114 5.45 -40.26 18.35
CA ALA A 114 6.84 -40.68 18.31
C ALA A 114 6.93 -42.13 18.82
N GLU A 115 7.67 -42.94 18.08
CA GLU A 115 7.96 -44.37 18.24
C GLU A 115 8.27 -44.85 19.68
#